data_AF-A0A7W8JXY7-F1
#
_entry.id   AF-A0A7W8JXY7-F1
#
_cell.length_a   1.000
_cell.length_b   1.000
_cell.length_c   1.000
_cell.angle_alpha   90.00
_cell.angle_beta   90.00
_cell.angle_gamma   90.00
#
_symmetry.space_group_name_H-M   'P 1'
#
loop_
_entity.id
_entity.type
_entity.pdbx_description
1 polymer ?
#
loop_
_entity_poly.entity_id
_entity_poly.type
_entity_poly.pdbx_seq_one_letter_code
_entity_poly.pdbx_strand_id
1 'polypeptide(L)'
;MTAALLQRLTPEERARLAELEEQVLVGASAALLAGRALTEIRDARLYRGEFATFEEYALARFRFSRPRAYQLIDYAAAAGEFEAQGLEVPVERVARALGGVPPEDYRLVLDVTRAVTGKQLPSSADVQGVADTVRNMAAGMQVEHPDTQESVPLSKIPPERRVEAITKAVQRGAQDRRDFQGTDDVKPWVWAEDMRSVADVMLSGDAAGWQFTAIDRATGEARLGPGRKNIWDAIRHARQLWEGEANRDEQ
;
A
#
# COMPACT_ATOMS: atom_id res chain seq x y z
N MET A 1 24.35 15.18 -22.30
CA MET A 1 23.74 13.99 -21.67
C MET A 1 23.62 12.92 -22.72
N THR A 2 24.53 11.95 -22.72
CA THR A 2 24.57 10.85 -23.68
C THR A 2 23.39 9.92 -23.44
N ALA A 3 22.44 9.91 -24.37
CA ALA A 3 21.47 8.82 -24.47
C ALA A 3 22.28 7.52 -24.66
N ALA A 4 22.19 6.59 -23.72
CA ALA A 4 22.76 5.26 -23.90
C ALA A 4 22.12 4.64 -25.14
N LEU A 5 22.90 4.43 -26.20
CA LEU A 5 22.48 3.71 -27.40
C LEU A 5 22.09 2.29 -26.98
N LEU A 6 20.79 1.99 -27.01
CA LEU A 6 20.28 0.63 -26.85
C LEU A 6 20.94 -0.25 -27.91
N GLN A 7 21.77 -1.21 -27.49
CA GLN A 7 22.42 -2.14 -28.41
C GLN A 7 21.36 -3.06 -29.02
N ARG A 8 21.39 -3.23 -30.34
CA ARG A 8 20.49 -4.15 -31.04
C ARG A 8 20.98 -5.58 -30.83
N LEU A 9 20.08 -6.44 -30.35
CA LEU A 9 20.31 -7.88 -30.22
C LEU A 9 20.59 -8.51 -31.60
N THR A 10 21.42 -9.55 -31.64
CA THR A 10 21.55 -10.43 -32.82
C THR A 10 20.29 -11.29 -32.99
N PRO A 11 20.08 -11.92 -34.16
CA PRO A 11 18.99 -12.89 -34.33
C PRO A 11 19.01 -14.02 -33.29
N GLU A 12 20.19 -14.54 -32.96
CA GLU A 12 20.39 -15.61 -31.98
C GLU A 12 20.03 -15.14 -30.56
N GLU A 13 20.47 -13.93 -30.18
CA GLU A 13 20.12 -13.32 -28.90
C GLU A 13 18.62 -13.07 -28.76
N ARG A 14 17.94 -12.64 -29.83
CA ARG A 14 16.47 -12.50 -29.84
C ARG A 14 15.76 -13.83 -29.66
N ALA A 15 16.21 -14.88 -30.35
CA ALA A 15 15.63 -16.22 -30.23
C ALA A 15 15.80 -16.77 -28.81
N ARG A 16 16.99 -16.59 -28.23
CA ARG A 16 17.26 -17.01 -26.84
C ARG A 16 16.46 -16.21 -25.82
N LEU A 17 16.29 -14.90 -26.04
CA LEU A 17 15.46 -14.06 -25.19
C LEU A 17 14.01 -14.55 -25.19
N ALA A 18 13.43 -14.82 -26.36
CA ALA A 18 12.05 -15.31 -26.48
C ALA A 18 11.83 -16.65 -25.77
N GLU A 19 12.77 -17.59 -25.89
CA GLU A 19 12.73 -18.88 -25.17
C GLU A 19 12.76 -18.68 -23.65
N LEU A 20 13.63 -17.79 -23.17
CA LEU A 20 13.74 -17.49 -21.74
C LEU A 20 12.48 -16.78 -21.22
N GLU A 21 11.90 -15.88 -21.99
CA GLU A 21 10.63 -15.22 -21.67
C GLU A 21 9.48 -16.23 -21.55
N GLU A 22 9.40 -17.21 -22.45
CA GLU A 22 8.43 -18.30 -22.36
C GLU A 22 8.59 -19.11 -21.06
N GLN A 23 9.83 -19.47 -20.70
CA GLN A 23 10.11 -20.19 -19.45
C GLN A 23 9.69 -19.39 -18.22
N VAL A 24 9.90 -18.07 -18.24
CA VAL A 24 9.47 -17.17 -17.15
C VAL A 24 7.94 -17.15 -17.05
N LEU A 25 7.22 -17.09 -18.17
CA LEU A 25 5.76 -17.11 -18.19
C LEU A 25 5.18 -18.43 -17.68
N VAL A 26 5.79 -19.56 -18.05
CA VAL A 26 5.42 -20.88 -17.53
C VAL A 26 5.63 -20.95 -16.03
N GLY A 27 6.78 -20.47 -15.53
CA GLY A 27 7.07 -20.43 -14.09
C GLY A 27 6.10 -19.55 -13.30
N ALA A 28 5.71 -18.40 -13.85
CA ALA A 28 4.72 -17.51 -13.22
C ALA A 28 3.34 -18.17 -13.13
N SER A 29 2.91 -18.86 -14.19
CA SER A 29 1.65 -19.61 -14.23
C SER A 29 1.67 -20.80 -13.27
N ALA A 30 2.81 -21.48 -13.14
CA ALA A 30 2.99 -22.59 -12.21
C ALA A 30 2.85 -22.16 -10.74
N ALA A 31 3.30 -20.95 -10.38
CA ALA A 31 3.12 -20.40 -9.03
C ALA A 31 1.63 -20.20 -8.69
N LEU A 32 0.84 -19.69 -9.63
CA LEU A 32 -0.61 -19.54 -9.45
C LEU A 32 -1.31 -20.90 -9.30
N LEU A 33 -0.97 -21.86 -10.17
CA LEU A 33 -1.50 -23.21 -10.10
C LEU A 33 -1.16 -23.89 -8.77
N ALA A 34 0.09 -23.77 -8.31
CA ALA A 34 0.54 -24.29 -7.02
C ALA A 34 -0.23 -23.65 -5.87
N GLY A 35 -0.47 -22.33 -5.90
CA GLY A 35 -1.28 -21.63 -4.91
C GLY A 35 -2.71 -22.16 -4.81
N ARG A 36 -3.38 -22.37 -5.96
CA ARG A 36 -4.72 -22.96 -6.03
C ARG A 36 -4.76 -24.38 -5.44
N ALA A 37 -3.81 -25.23 -5.83
CA ALA A 37 -3.71 -26.58 -5.30
C ALA A 37 -3.41 -26.61 -3.78
N LEU A 38 -2.49 -25.75 -3.30
CA LEU A 38 -2.19 -25.63 -1.88
C LEU A 38 -3.41 -25.14 -1.07
N THR A 39 -4.23 -24.26 -1.65
CA THR A 39 -5.49 -23.80 -1.04
C THR A 39 -6.44 -24.98 -0.83
N GLU A 40 -6.70 -25.76 -1.88
CA GLU A 40 -7.58 -26.92 -1.81
C GLU A 40 -7.05 -27.98 -0.82
N ILE A 41 -5.76 -28.29 -0.87
CA ILE A 41 -5.13 -29.25 0.07
C ILE A 41 -5.29 -28.79 1.52
N ARG A 42 -5.07 -27.50 1.80
CA ARG A 42 -5.17 -26.93 3.15
C ARG A 42 -6.61 -26.95 3.64
N ASP A 43 -7.54 -26.41 2.84
CA ASP A 43 -8.91 -26.15 3.24
C ASP A 43 -9.71 -27.45 3.37
N ALA A 44 -9.51 -28.41 2.46
CA ALA A 44 -10.07 -29.76 2.57
C ALA A 44 -9.28 -30.68 3.53
N ARG A 45 -8.18 -30.17 4.12
CA ARG A 45 -7.29 -30.88 5.06
C ARG A 45 -6.76 -32.21 4.50
N LEU A 46 -6.43 -32.26 3.21
CA LEU A 46 -5.99 -33.49 2.52
C LEU A 46 -4.64 -34.02 3.03
N TYR A 47 -3.88 -33.21 3.77
CA TYR A 47 -2.62 -33.59 4.41
C TYR A 47 -2.79 -34.48 5.64
N ARG A 48 -3.98 -34.54 6.25
CA ARG A 48 -4.23 -35.13 7.58
C ARG A 48 -4.01 -36.66 7.67
N GLY A 49 -3.85 -37.33 6.54
CA GLY A 49 -3.57 -38.77 6.50
C GLY A 49 -2.15 -39.12 6.96
N GLU A 50 -1.21 -38.19 6.85
CA GLU A 50 0.22 -38.41 7.13
C GLU A 50 0.86 -37.31 7.99
N PHE A 51 0.27 -36.12 8.06
CA PHE A 51 0.86 -34.96 8.74
C PHE A 51 -0.15 -34.31 9.69
N ALA A 52 0.33 -33.81 10.82
CA ALA A 52 -0.52 -33.17 11.83
C ALA A 52 -0.95 -31.76 11.39
N THR A 53 -0.06 -31.05 10.70
CA THR A 53 -0.33 -29.68 10.21
C THR A 53 -0.06 -29.55 8.71
N PHE A 54 -0.68 -28.55 8.10
CA PHE A 54 -0.45 -28.20 6.70
C PHE A 54 1.00 -27.75 6.47
N GLU A 55 1.57 -27.03 7.42
CA GLU A 55 2.94 -26.50 7.37
C GLU A 55 3.98 -27.61 7.33
N GLU A 56 3.83 -28.62 8.18
CA GLU A 56 4.68 -29.82 8.16
C GLU A 56 4.60 -30.52 6.81
N TYR A 57 3.38 -30.70 6.28
CA TYR A 57 3.15 -31.30 4.97
C TYR A 57 3.82 -30.51 3.85
N ALA A 58 3.62 -29.19 3.81
CA ALA A 58 4.18 -28.32 2.76
C ALA A 58 5.72 -28.32 2.79
N LEU A 59 6.32 -28.32 3.99
CA LEU A 59 7.76 -28.42 4.15
C LEU A 59 8.30 -29.81 3.76
N ALA A 60 7.61 -30.88 4.16
CA ALA A 60 8.04 -32.24 3.91
C ALA A 60 7.95 -32.63 2.42
N ARG A 61 6.84 -32.29 1.76
CA ARG A 61 6.56 -32.69 0.37
C ARG A 61 7.14 -31.75 -0.68
N PHE A 62 7.15 -30.44 -0.42
CA PHE A 62 7.53 -29.42 -1.42
C PHE A 62 8.72 -28.56 -1.02
N ARG A 63 9.27 -28.75 0.19
CA ARG A 63 10.35 -27.89 0.75
C ARG A 63 9.96 -26.42 0.83
N PHE A 64 8.66 -26.13 0.94
CA PHE A 64 8.18 -24.77 1.17
C PHE A 64 8.20 -24.45 2.65
N SER A 65 8.82 -23.33 2.99
CA SER A 65 8.64 -22.73 4.30
C SER A 65 7.17 -22.33 4.48
N ARG A 66 6.70 -22.24 5.72
CA ARG A 66 5.36 -21.74 6.03
C ARG A 66 5.08 -20.42 5.31
N PRO A 67 5.92 -19.36 5.39
CA PRO A 67 5.67 -18.12 4.67
C PRO A 67 5.51 -18.30 3.15
N ARG A 68 6.33 -19.16 2.52
CA ARG A 68 6.24 -19.36 1.07
C ARG A 68 4.95 -20.07 0.66
N ALA A 69 4.51 -21.07 1.43
CA ALA A 69 3.27 -21.79 1.15
C ALA A 69 2.05 -20.85 1.24
N TYR A 70 1.97 -20.03 2.29
CA TYR A 70 0.89 -19.06 2.44
C TYR A 70 0.96 -17.94 1.40
N GLN A 71 2.15 -17.44 1.04
CA GLN A 71 2.28 -16.47 -0.06
C GLN A 71 1.70 -16.97 -1.40
N LEU A 72 1.88 -18.26 -1.72
CA LEU A 72 1.30 -18.85 -2.92
C LEU A 72 -0.23 -18.94 -2.83
N ILE A 73 -0.77 -19.28 -1.65
CA ILE A 73 -2.21 -19.29 -1.40
C ILE A 73 -2.79 -17.87 -1.52
N ASP A 74 -2.16 -16.89 -0.87
CA ASP A 74 -2.59 -15.49 -0.91
C ASP A 74 -2.55 -14.95 -2.35
N TYR A 75 -1.53 -15.34 -3.13
CA TYR A 75 -1.47 -14.99 -4.55
C TYR A 75 -2.62 -15.60 -5.35
N ALA A 76 -2.97 -16.86 -5.09
CA ALA A 76 -4.10 -17.51 -5.75
C ALA A 76 -5.45 -16.88 -5.37
N ALA A 77 -5.61 -16.45 -4.13
CA ALA A 77 -6.79 -15.71 -3.68
C ALA A 77 -6.90 -14.37 -4.41
N ALA A 78 -5.82 -13.58 -4.41
CA ALA A 78 -5.78 -12.30 -5.13
C ALA A 78 -6.05 -12.49 -6.63
N ALA A 79 -5.48 -13.51 -7.26
CA ALA A 79 -5.76 -13.81 -8.66
C ALA A 79 -7.26 -14.06 -8.93
N GLY A 80 -7.95 -14.76 -8.03
CA GLY A 80 -9.41 -14.95 -8.13
C GLY A 80 -10.19 -13.64 -8.03
N GLU A 81 -9.76 -12.70 -7.18
CA GLU A 81 -10.35 -11.37 -7.07
C GLU A 81 -10.15 -10.55 -8.35
N PHE A 82 -8.96 -10.62 -8.95
CA PHE A 82 -8.67 -10.01 -10.25
C PHE A 82 -9.55 -10.58 -11.37
N GLU A 83 -9.64 -11.91 -11.45
CA GLU A 83 -10.48 -12.60 -12.44
C GLU A 83 -11.95 -12.21 -12.29
N ALA A 84 -12.47 -12.12 -11.06
CA ALA A 84 -13.84 -11.69 -10.78
C ALA A 84 -14.14 -10.25 -11.25
N GLN A 85 -13.14 -9.38 -11.24
CA GLN A 85 -13.22 -8.00 -11.73
C GLN A 85 -12.95 -7.88 -13.25
N GLY A 86 -12.70 -9.01 -13.93
CA GLY A 86 -12.32 -9.01 -15.36
C GLY A 86 -10.97 -8.33 -15.61
N LEU A 87 -10.06 -8.39 -14.63
CA LEU A 87 -8.72 -7.81 -14.69
C LEU A 87 -7.69 -8.89 -15.02
N GLU A 88 -6.63 -8.49 -15.73
CA GLU A 88 -5.46 -9.34 -15.92
C GLU A 88 -4.71 -9.50 -14.59
N VAL A 89 -4.43 -10.75 -14.22
CA VAL A 89 -3.71 -11.07 -12.98
C VAL A 89 -2.25 -10.65 -13.11
N PRO A 90 -1.76 -9.70 -12.30
CA PRO A 90 -0.37 -9.30 -12.35
C PRO A 90 0.52 -10.33 -11.64
N VAL A 91 1.84 -10.23 -11.83
CA VAL A 91 2.80 -11.08 -11.10
C VAL A 91 2.62 -10.98 -9.57
N GLU A 92 2.91 -12.06 -8.86
CA GLU A 92 2.67 -12.23 -7.41
C GLU A 92 3.03 -11.00 -6.56
N ARG A 93 4.22 -10.44 -6.74
CA ARG A 93 4.67 -9.28 -5.97
C ARG A 93 3.81 -8.03 -6.14
N VAL A 94 3.19 -7.85 -7.31
CA VAL A 94 2.32 -6.72 -7.61
C VAL A 94 0.92 -6.98 -7.06
N ALA A 95 0.39 -8.20 -7.23
CA ALA A 95 -0.89 -8.59 -6.62
C ALA A 95 -0.85 -8.38 -5.10
N ARG A 96 0.21 -8.84 -4.44
CA ARG A 96 0.41 -8.67 -2.99
C ARG A 96 0.57 -7.21 -2.56
N ALA A 97 1.07 -6.33 -3.42
CA ALA A 97 1.21 -4.91 -3.11
C ALA A 97 -0.13 -4.18 -2.94
N LEU A 98 -1.24 -4.79 -3.39
CA LEU A 98 -2.60 -4.27 -3.20
C LEU A 98 -3.21 -4.68 -1.84
N GLY A 99 -2.50 -5.41 -0.98
CA GLY A 99 -3.04 -6.00 0.24
C GLY A 99 -3.95 -5.05 1.06
N GLY A 100 -5.19 -5.48 1.30
CA GLY A 100 -6.19 -4.71 2.05
C GLY A 100 -6.90 -3.61 1.25
N VAL A 101 -6.57 -3.41 -0.04
CA VAL A 101 -7.40 -2.63 -0.96
C VAL A 101 -8.65 -3.47 -1.30
N PRO A 102 -9.86 -2.88 -1.31
CA PRO A 102 -11.05 -3.57 -1.80
C PRO A 102 -10.89 -3.98 -3.28
N PRO A 103 -11.31 -5.19 -3.71
CA PRO A 103 -11.15 -5.66 -5.09
C PRO A 103 -11.70 -4.70 -6.16
N GLU A 104 -12.80 -4.01 -5.88
CA GLU A 104 -13.41 -2.99 -6.75
C GLU A 104 -12.48 -1.80 -7.05
N ASP A 105 -11.51 -1.52 -6.18
CA ASP A 105 -10.56 -0.42 -6.31
C ASP A 105 -9.23 -0.84 -6.97
N TYR A 106 -9.06 -2.11 -7.34
CA TYR A 106 -7.80 -2.59 -7.97
C TYR A 106 -7.50 -1.86 -9.27
N ARG A 107 -8.50 -1.68 -10.13
CA ARG A 107 -8.36 -0.94 -11.39
C ARG A 107 -7.91 0.50 -11.11
N LEU A 108 -8.55 1.16 -10.15
CA LEU A 108 -8.25 2.53 -9.75
C LEU A 108 -6.81 2.68 -9.27
N VAL A 109 -6.34 1.80 -8.39
CA VAL A 109 -4.94 1.81 -7.91
C VAL A 109 -3.99 1.66 -9.09
N LEU A 110 -4.20 0.66 -9.96
CA LEU A 110 -3.30 0.39 -11.08
C LEU A 110 -3.27 1.54 -12.10
N ASP A 111 -4.42 2.16 -12.39
CA ASP A 111 -4.52 3.30 -13.29
C ASP A 111 -3.83 4.54 -12.71
N VAL A 112 -4.05 4.83 -11.43
CA VAL A 112 -3.34 5.91 -10.73
C VAL A 112 -1.84 5.65 -10.70
N THR A 113 -1.39 4.41 -10.44
CA THR A 113 0.04 4.09 -10.45
C THR A 113 0.65 4.33 -11.84
N ARG A 114 -0.02 3.92 -12.92
CA ARG A 114 0.43 4.21 -14.29
C ARG A 114 0.48 5.72 -14.56
N ALA A 115 -0.56 6.46 -14.16
CA ALA A 115 -0.62 7.91 -14.36
C ALA A 115 0.48 8.66 -13.60
N VAL A 116 0.78 8.27 -12.35
CA VAL A 116 1.80 8.91 -11.52
C VAL A 116 3.21 8.58 -12.01
N THR A 117 3.46 7.32 -12.39
CA THR A 117 4.82 6.86 -12.71
C THR A 117 5.18 7.01 -14.18
N GLY A 118 4.19 7.12 -15.07
CA GLY A 118 4.37 7.02 -16.52
C GLY A 118 4.81 5.63 -17.00
N LYS A 119 4.88 4.63 -16.11
CA LYS A 119 5.33 3.27 -16.45
C LYS A 119 4.14 2.44 -16.93
N GLN A 120 4.26 1.81 -18.10
CA GLN A 120 3.28 0.84 -18.57
C GLN A 120 3.16 -0.36 -17.61
N LEU A 121 4.30 -0.80 -17.04
CA LEU A 121 4.39 -1.87 -16.05
C LEU A 121 4.97 -1.32 -14.74
N PRO A 122 4.12 -0.86 -13.81
CA PRO A 122 4.58 -0.38 -12.51
C PRO A 122 5.25 -1.46 -11.67
N SER A 123 6.21 -1.08 -10.83
CA SER A 123 6.82 -1.99 -9.85
C SER A 123 5.88 -2.24 -8.67
N SER A 124 6.14 -3.30 -7.89
CA SER A 124 5.37 -3.56 -6.66
C SER A 124 5.47 -2.42 -5.64
N ALA A 125 6.61 -1.71 -5.59
CA ALA A 125 6.78 -0.55 -4.72
C ALA A 125 5.94 0.66 -5.20
N ASP A 126 5.86 0.87 -6.52
CA ASP A 126 5.00 1.91 -7.10
C ASP A 126 3.52 1.64 -6.77
N VAL A 127 3.08 0.38 -6.92
CA VAL A 127 1.69 -0.04 -6.61
C VAL A 127 1.41 0.09 -5.12
N GLN A 128 2.33 -0.35 -4.25
CA GLN A 128 2.15 -0.28 -2.80
C GLN A 128 1.97 1.16 -2.32
N GLY A 129 2.75 2.12 -2.84
CA GLY A 129 2.63 3.52 -2.45
C GLY A 129 1.26 4.13 -2.79
N VAL A 130 0.66 3.72 -3.91
CA VAL A 130 -0.69 4.14 -4.29
C VAL A 130 -1.75 3.39 -3.48
N ALA A 131 -1.60 2.07 -3.31
CA ALA A 131 -2.48 1.24 -2.50
C ALA A 131 -2.60 1.77 -1.07
N ASP A 132 -1.49 2.16 -0.44
CA ASP A 132 -1.47 2.79 0.88
C ASP A 132 -2.31 4.07 0.91
N THR A 133 -2.19 4.90 -0.13
CA THR A 133 -2.94 6.14 -0.24
C THR A 133 -4.45 5.86 -0.36
N VAL A 134 -4.83 4.92 -1.24
CA VAL A 134 -6.24 4.53 -1.45
C VAL A 134 -6.84 3.91 -0.18
N ARG A 135 -6.10 3.05 0.53
CA ARG A 135 -6.55 2.49 1.82
C ARG A 135 -6.79 3.59 2.86
N ASN A 136 -5.91 4.58 2.93
CA ASN A 136 -6.09 5.70 3.85
C ASN A 136 -7.28 6.60 3.47
N MET A 137 -7.61 6.71 2.17
CA MET A 137 -8.84 7.37 1.70
C MET A 137 -10.10 6.61 2.09
N ALA A 138 -10.09 5.28 1.99
CA ALA A 138 -11.17 4.44 2.51
C ALA A 138 -11.35 4.59 4.04
N ALA A 139 -10.27 4.91 4.78
CA ALA A 139 -10.29 5.19 6.21
C ALA A 139 -10.68 6.64 6.58
N GLY A 140 -11.20 7.43 5.63
CA GLY A 140 -11.74 8.78 5.90
C GLY A 140 -10.84 9.94 5.51
N MET A 141 -9.72 9.69 4.81
CA MET A 141 -8.92 10.78 4.23
C MET A 141 -9.69 11.47 3.10
N GLN A 142 -9.78 12.80 3.20
CA GLN A 142 -10.37 13.63 2.17
C GLN A 142 -9.37 13.91 1.05
N VAL A 143 -9.92 14.09 -0.15
CA VAL A 143 -9.20 14.37 -1.38
C VAL A 143 -9.70 15.70 -1.94
N GLU A 144 -8.82 16.40 -2.65
CA GLU A 144 -9.20 17.64 -3.32
C GLU A 144 -10.10 17.33 -4.52
N HIS A 145 -11.31 17.87 -4.53
CA HIS A 145 -12.23 17.73 -5.65
C HIS A 145 -11.65 18.45 -6.88
N PRO A 146 -11.49 17.78 -8.04
CA PRO A 146 -10.83 18.37 -9.21
C PRO A 146 -11.43 19.69 -9.70
N ASP A 147 -12.75 19.83 -9.60
CA ASP A 147 -13.46 20.99 -10.15
C ASP A 147 -13.68 22.12 -9.14
N THR A 148 -13.93 21.80 -7.86
CA THR A 148 -14.24 22.80 -6.83
C THR A 148 -13.04 23.14 -5.95
N GLN A 149 -11.98 22.32 -6.00
CA GLN A 149 -10.80 22.40 -5.13
C GLN A 149 -11.11 22.22 -3.63
N GLU A 150 -12.33 21.81 -3.28
CA GLU A 150 -12.72 21.55 -1.90
C GLU A 150 -12.17 20.19 -1.43
N SER A 151 -11.83 20.12 -0.14
CA SER A 151 -11.49 18.85 0.50
C SER A 151 -12.77 18.07 0.77
N VAL A 152 -12.93 16.91 0.11
CA VAL A 152 -14.13 16.07 0.22
C VAL A 152 -13.76 14.58 0.34
N PRO A 153 -14.61 13.73 0.93
CA PRO A 153 -14.42 12.28 0.87
C PRO A 153 -14.38 11.77 -0.58
N LEU A 154 -13.61 10.71 -0.87
CA LEU A 154 -13.52 10.14 -2.22
C LEU A 154 -14.90 9.70 -2.79
N SER A 155 -15.84 9.33 -1.91
CA SER A 155 -17.22 9.00 -2.27
C SER A 155 -18.01 10.17 -2.88
N LYS A 156 -17.58 11.42 -2.63
CA LYS A 156 -18.16 12.63 -3.23
C LYS A 156 -17.50 13.00 -4.56
N ILE A 157 -16.43 12.31 -4.96
CA ILE A 157 -15.81 12.49 -6.27
C ILE A 157 -16.48 11.55 -7.29
N PRO A 158 -16.96 12.09 -8.42
CA PRO A 158 -17.50 11.27 -9.52
C PRO A 158 -16.46 10.21 -9.96
N PRO A 159 -16.87 8.95 -10.22
CA PRO A 159 -15.95 7.86 -10.56
C PRO A 159 -14.91 8.20 -11.63
N GLU A 160 -15.32 8.91 -12.69
CA GLU A 160 -14.50 9.35 -13.81
C GLU A 160 -13.44 10.39 -13.44
N ARG A 161 -13.59 11.09 -12.30
CA ARG A 161 -12.65 12.08 -11.78
C ARG A 161 -11.75 11.55 -10.66
N ARG A 162 -12.02 10.33 -10.15
CA ARG A 162 -11.28 9.75 -9.01
C ARG A 162 -9.81 9.54 -9.32
N VAL A 163 -9.46 9.11 -10.54
CA VAL A 163 -8.05 8.93 -10.95
C VAL A 163 -7.30 10.25 -10.81
N GLU A 164 -7.83 11.36 -11.33
CA GLU A 164 -7.19 12.67 -11.24
C GLU A 164 -7.00 13.10 -9.77
N ALA A 165 -8.05 13.00 -8.96
CA ALA A 165 -8.02 13.40 -7.56
C ALA A 165 -6.98 12.60 -6.75
N ILE A 166 -6.92 11.28 -6.96
CA ILE A 166 -5.98 10.40 -6.26
C ILE A 166 -4.57 10.62 -6.80
N THR A 167 -4.36 10.82 -8.11
CA THR A 167 -3.06 11.17 -8.67
C THR A 167 -2.51 12.43 -8.01
N LYS A 168 -3.31 13.49 -7.87
CA LYS A 168 -2.91 14.72 -7.16
C LYS A 168 -2.56 14.45 -5.70
N ALA A 169 -3.38 13.67 -4.99
CA ALA A 169 -3.12 13.31 -3.59
C ALA A 169 -1.83 12.49 -3.43
N VAL A 170 -1.59 11.50 -4.31
CA VAL A 170 -0.36 10.69 -4.31
C VAL A 170 0.87 11.55 -4.62
N GLN A 171 0.78 12.44 -5.62
CA GLN A 171 1.88 13.35 -5.97
C GLN A 171 2.18 14.30 -4.82
N ARG A 172 1.15 14.88 -4.18
CA ARG A 172 1.30 15.72 -2.99
C ARG A 172 1.95 14.95 -1.84
N GLY A 173 1.49 13.73 -1.54
CA GLY A 173 2.11 12.90 -0.51
C GLY A 173 3.54 12.42 -0.84
N ALA A 174 3.87 12.25 -2.13
CA ALA A 174 5.24 11.95 -2.56
C ALA A 174 6.15 13.19 -2.47
N GLN A 175 5.61 14.37 -2.81
CA GLN A 175 6.29 15.65 -2.66
C GLN A 175 6.50 15.98 -1.19
N ASP A 176 5.48 15.83 -0.34
CA ASP A 176 5.56 15.97 1.11
C ASP A 176 6.64 15.04 1.70
N ARG A 177 6.74 13.79 1.21
CA ARG A 177 7.80 12.84 1.61
C ARG A 177 9.20 13.23 1.13
N ARG A 178 9.33 13.92 -0.01
CA ARG A 178 10.61 14.41 -0.54
C ARG A 178 11.05 15.70 0.13
N ASP A 179 10.11 16.61 0.38
CA ASP A 179 10.31 17.82 1.16
C ASP A 179 10.60 17.47 2.63
N PHE A 180 10.08 16.33 3.10
CA PHE A 180 10.45 15.64 4.33
C PHE A 180 11.81 14.92 4.21
N GLN A 181 12.90 15.69 4.11
CA GLN A 181 14.25 15.23 4.50
C GLN A 181 14.53 15.55 5.99
N GLY A 182 13.65 15.13 6.89
CA GLY A 182 13.75 15.41 8.34
C GLY A 182 14.41 14.29 9.14
N THR A 183 15.14 14.65 10.19
CA THR A 183 15.92 13.77 11.10
C THR A 183 15.08 13.10 12.20
N ASP A 184 13.76 12.93 12.02
CA ASP A 184 12.91 12.29 13.04
C ASP A 184 13.23 10.79 13.14
N ASP A 185 13.43 10.32 14.37
CA ASP A 185 13.71 8.93 14.75
C ASP A 185 12.47 8.03 14.66
N VAL A 186 11.29 8.60 14.89
CA VAL A 186 9.99 7.92 14.83
C VAL A 186 9.10 8.61 13.81
N LYS A 187 8.54 7.81 12.90
CA LYS A 187 7.61 8.30 11.89
C LYS A 187 6.37 8.91 12.57
N PRO A 188 5.89 10.08 12.15
CA PRO A 188 4.75 10.75 12.79
C PRO A 188 3.50 9.87 12.95
N TRP A 189 3.15 9.03 11.98
CA TRP A 189 2.00 8.12 12.13
C TRP A 189 2.19 7.03 13.17
N VAL A 190 3.41 6.52 13.31
CA VAL A 190 3.69 5.51 14.35
C VAL A 190 3.46 6.14 15.71
N TRP A 191 3.99 7.35 15.90
CA TRP A 191 3.75 8.11 17.12
C TRP A 191 2.27 8.46 17.36
N ALA A 192 1.54 8.85 16.30
CA ALA A 192 0.12 9.15 16.40
C ALA A 192 -0.72 7.92 16.77
N GLU A 193 -0.38 6.74 16.23
CA GLU A 193 -1.03 5.48 16.59
C GLU A 193 -0.68 5.06 18.02
N ASP A 194 0.58 5.19 18.44
CA ASP A 194 0.97 4.93 19.83
C ASP A 194 0.19 5.83 20.80
N MET A 195 -0.03 7.10 20.44
CA MET A 195 -0.82 8.05 21.23
C MET A 195 -2.29 7.61 21.39
N ARG A 196 -2.85 6.82 20.46
CA ARG A 196 -4.22 6.30 20.59
C ARG A 196 -4.39 5.32 21.75
N SER A 197 -3.30 4.77 22.26
CA SER A 197 -3.34 3.91 23.45
C SER A 197 -3.69 4.70 24.72
N VAL A 198 -3.32 5.99 24.77
CA VAL A 198 -3.44 6.85 25.96
C VAL A 198 -4.44 8.00 25.79
N ALA A 199 -4.80 8.36 24.56
CA ALA A 199 -5.72 9.46 24.27
C ALA A 199 -6.64 9.14 23.09
N ASP A 200 -7.77 9.84 23.00
CA ASP A 200 -8.57 9.86 21.80
C ASP A 200 -8.00 10.89 20.82
N VAL A 201 -7.37 10.37 19.77
CA VAL A 201 -6.64 11.17 18.78
C VAL A 201 -7.52 11.49 17.59
N MET A 202 -7.62 12.78 17.29
CA MET A 202 -8.34 13.31 16.15
C MET A 202 -7.40 14.12 15.24
N LEU A 203 -7.57 13.91 13.94
CA LEU A 203 -6.90 14.67 12.89
C LEU A 203 -7.97 15.42 12.09
N SER A 204 -8.01 16.74 12.26
CA SER A 204 -8.95 17.62 11.57
C SER A 204 -8.20 18.41 10.51
N GLY A 205 -8.70 18.36 9.27
CA GLY A 205 -8.19 19.13 8.14
C GLY A 205 -9.26 20.03 7.55
N ASP A 206 -8.91 21.28 7.28
CA ASP A 206 -9.72 22.26 6.55
C ASP A 206 -8.86 23.01 5.50
N ALA A 207 -9.42 24.07 4.89
CA ALA A 207 -8.70 24.89 3.92
C ALA A 207 -7.50 25.66 4.52
N ALA A 208 -7.48 25.89 5.83
CA ALA A 208 -6.40 26.57 6.54
C ALA A 208 -5.27 25.61 6.94
N GLY A 209 -5.55 24.31 7.03
CA GLY A 209 -4.56 23.25 7.20
C GLY A 209 -5.06 22.09 8.04
N TRP A 210 -4.11 21.37 8.61
CA TRP A 210 -4.30 20.21 9.46
C TRP A 210 -3.94 20.53 10.91
N GLN A 211 -4.70 19.94 11.82
CA GLN A 211 -4.47 20.03 13.25
C GLN A 211 -4.58 18.63 13.87
N PHE A 212 -3.60 18.32 14.72
CA PHE A 212 -3.60 17.11 15.53
C PHE A 212 -4.14 17.44 16.91
N THR A 213 -5.16 16.73 17.36
CA THR A 213 -5.78 16.92 18.68
C THR A 213 -5.75 15.59 19.43
N ALA A 214 -5.32 15.63 20.68
CA ALA A 214 -5.40 14.50 21.59
C ALA A 214 -6.34 14.86 22.74
N ILE A 215 -7.35 14.04 22.98
CA ILE A 215 -8.28 14.20 24.10
C ILE A 215 -7.91 13.17 25.16
N ASP A 216 -7.55 13.64 26.34
CA ASP A 216 -7.25 12.77 27.47
C ASP A 216 -8.51 11.98 27.86
N ARG A 217 -8.40 10.64 27.95
CA ARG A 217 -9.55 9.78 28.24
C ARG A 217 -10.03 9.87 29.69
N ALA A 218 -9.15 10.23 30.61
CA ALA A 218 -9.46 10.33 32.02
C ALA A 218 -10.07 11.70 32.37
N THR A 219 -9.55 12.79 31.79
CA THR A 219 -9.97 14.15 32.12
C THR A 219 -10.94 14.75 31.10
N GLY A 220 -10.96 14.23 29.86
CA GLY A 220 -11.70 14.80 28.75
C GLY A 220 -11.08 16.08 28.19
N GLU A 221 -9.91 16.48 28.68
CA GLU A 221 -9.24 17.70 28.23
C GLU A 221 -8.64 17.53 26.84
N ALA A 222 -8.95 18.47 25.94
CA ALA A 222 -8.42 18.48 24.59
C ALA A 222 -7.10 19.25 24.54
N ARG A 223 -6.05 18.56 24.11
CA ARG A 223 -4.74 19.14 23.80
C ARG A 223 -4.65 19.35 22.29
N LEU A 224 -4.60 20.61 21.88
CA LEU A 224 -4.55 21.00 20.47
C LEU A 224 -3.09 21.22 20.04
N GLY A 225 -2.66 20.45 19.04
CA GLY A 225 -1.41 20.71 18.33
C GLY A 225 -1.52 21.95 17.43
N PRO A 226 -0.39 22.50 16.98
CA PRO A 226 -0.41 23.66 16.12
C PRO A 226 -0.90 23.31 14.70
N GLY A 227 -1.66 24.23 14.09
CA GLY A 227 -2.12 24.08 12.71
C GLY A 227 -0.95 24.09 11.72
N ARG A 228 -0.97 23.17 10.75
CA ARG A 228 0.09 23.02 9.72
C ARG A 228 -0.49 22.75 8.35
N LYS A 229 0.24 23.10 7.30
CA LYS A 229 -0.25 22.95 5.91
C LYS A 229 -0.51 21.50 5.50
N ASN A 230 0.14 20.54 6.16
CA ASN A 230 -0.04 19.11 5.92
C ASN A 230 -0.19 18.37 7.26
N ILE A 231 -0.80 17.18 7.16
CA ILE A 231 -1.14 16.34 8.31
C ILE A 231 0.09 15.84 9.08
N TRP A 232 1.19 15.61 8.38
CA TRP A 232 2.43 15.09 8.93
C TRP A 232 3.12 16.10 9.84
N ASP A 233 3.16 17.37 9.41
CA ASP A 233 3.70 18.46 10.20
C ASP A 233 2.80 18.76 11.38
N ALA A 234 1.47 18.62 11.25
CA ALA A 234 0.55 18.78 12.38
C ALA A 234 0.87 17.77 13.49
N ILE A 235 1.07 16.50 13.12
CA ILE A 235 1.47 15.44 14.05
C ILE A 235 2.87 15.72 14.62
N ARG A 236 3.86 16.03 13.77
CA ARG A 236 5.25 16.27 14.20
C ARG A 236 5.34 17.43 15.18
N HIS A 237 4.69 18.55 14.86
CA HIS A 237 4.77 19.72 15.73
C HIS A 237 3.93 19.55 17.00
N ALA A 238 2.85 18.77 16.97
CA ALA A 238 2.19 18.35 18.20
C ALA A 238 3.14 17.51 19.08
N ARG A 239 3.84 16.55 18.49
CA ARG A 239 4.88 15.76 19.18
C ARG A 239 5.97 16.65 19.78
N GLN A 240 6.61 17.48 18.98
CA GLN A 240 7.70 18.36 19.43
C GLN A 240 7.25 19.32 20.53
N LEU A 241 6.02 19.84 20.42
CA LEU A 241 5.44 20.71 21.44
C LEU A 241 5.24 19.94 22.74
N TRP A 242 4.60 18.77 22.70
CA TRP A 242 4.21 18.04 23.91
C TRP A 242 5.36 17.26 24.56
N GLU A 243 6.28 16.69 23.78
CA GLU A 243 7.52 16.09 24.30
C GLU A 243 8.49 17.18 24.82
N GLY A 244 8.48 18.36 24.19
CA GLY A 244 9.25 19.51 24.65
C GLY A 244 8.70 20.13 25.95
N GLU A 245 7.40 20.03 26.19
CA GLU A 245 6.74 20.42 27.44
C GLU A 245 7.02 19.41 28.56
N ALA A 246 6.91 18.10 28.29
CA ALA A 246 7.20 17.04 29.27
C ALA A 246 8.65 17.11 29.82
N ASN A 247 9.63 17.40 28.95
CA ASN A 247 11.03 17.55 29.36
C ASN A 247 11.33 18.83 30.17
N ARG A 248 10.41 19.81 30.21
CA ARG A 248 10.56 21.02 31.03
C ARG A 248 9.93 20.88 32.41
N ASP A 249 8.94 20.02 32.56
CA ASP A 249 8.27 19.75 33.84
C ASP A 249 9.10 18.78 34.73
N GLU A 250 10.11 18.11 34.16
CA GLU A 250 11.04 17.21 34.86
C GLU A 250 12.38 17.87 35.31
N GLN A 251 12.54 19.19 35.14
CA GLN A 251 13.70 19.99 35.62
C GLN A 251 13.32 20.98 36.71
#